data_AF-A0A2E8RP62-F1
#
_entry.id   AF-A0A2E8RP62-F1
#
_cell.length_a   1.000
_cell.length_b   1.000
_cell.length_c   1.000
_cell.angle_alpha   90.00
_cell.angle_beta   90.00
_cell.angle_gamma   90.00
#
_symmetry.space_group_name_H-M   'P 1'
#
loop_
_entity.id
_entity.type
_entity.pdbx_description
1 polymer ?
#
loop_
_entity_poly.entity_id
_entity_poly.type
_entity_poly.pdbx_seq_one_letter_code
_entity_poly.pdbx_strand_id
1 'polypeptide(L)' 'MIKLLMMPPCTQTLHEWAKEIRQQLPIYNIVMPDTMQLAQAELATADAVFGWVTPDLLPRAKKLRWI' A
#
# COMPACT_ATOMS: atom_id res chain seq x y z
N MET A 1 3.43 7.36 -11.81
CA MET A 1 2.28 6.71 -11.13
C MET A 1 2.55 6.71 -9.64
N ILE A 2 1.53 7.00 -8.83
CA ILE A 2 1.61 7.05 -7.36
C ILE A 2 1.47 5.63 -6.85
N LYS A 3 2.45 5.14 -6.08
CA LYS A 3 2.38 3.80 -5.51
C LYS A 3 1.58 3.82 -4.21
N LEU A 4 0.40 3.19 -4.21
CA LEU A 4 -0.41 2.98 -3.01
C LEU A 4 -0.26 1.53 -2.57
N LEU A 5 0.32 1.35 -1.39
CA LEU A 5 0.51 0.06 -0.74
C LEU A 5 -0.67 -0.22 0.20
N MET A 6 -1.39 -1.31 -0.01
CA MET A 6 -2.43 -1.78 0.91
C MET A 6 -1.84 -2.86 1.81
N MET A 7 -1.77 -2.60 3.12
CA MET A 7 -1.13 -3.48 4.09
C MET A 7 -1.96 -4.77 4.29
N PRO A 8 -1.32 -5.95 4.35
CA PRO A 8 -2.00 -7.18 4.66
C PRO A 8 -2.52 -7.19 6.11
N PRO A 9 -3.53 -8.03 6.42
CA PRO A 9 -4.14 -9.02 5.54
C PRO A 9 -5.07 -8.40 4.49
N CYS A 10 -4.85 -8.76 3.22
CA CYS A 10 -5.66 -8.27 2.10
C CYS A 10 -6.96 -9.08 1.98
N THR A 11 -8.02 -8.63 2.64
CA THR A 11 -9.34 -9.26 2.58
C THR A 11 -9.98 -9.15 1.18
N GLN A 12 -11.06 -9.89 0.93
CA GLN A 12 -11.81 -9.78 -0.33
C GLN A 12 -12.28 -8.35 -0.60
N THR A 13 -12.81 -7.67 0.42
CA THR A 13 -13.25 -6.27 0.31
C THR A 13 -12.10 -5.35 -0.10
N LEU A 14 -10.88 -5.58 0.38
CA LEU A 14 -9.73 -4.77 0.00
C LEU A 14 -9.35 -4.97 -1.47
N HIS A 15 -9.52 -6.19 -2.01
CA HIS A 15 -9.32 -6.47 -3.43
C HIS A 15 -10.37 -5.80 -4.30
N GLU A 16 -11.63 -5.74 -3.86
CA GLU A 16 -12.71 -5.01 -4.53
C GLU A 16 -12.39 -3.51 -4.59
N TRP A 17 -11.95 -2.92 -3.48
CA TRP A 17 -11.48 -1.53 -3.46
C TRP A 17 -10.30 -1.28 -4.38
N ALA A 18 -9.30 -2.15 -4.37
CA ALA A 18 -8.15 -2.05 -5.26
C ALA A 18 -8.57 -2.10 -6.74
N LYS A 19 -9.58 -2.91 -7.08
CA LYS A 19 -10.14 -2.96 -8.43
C LYS A 19 -10.81 -1.64 -8.81
N GLU A 20 -11.66 -1.09 -7.95
CA GLU A 20 -12.34 0.19 -8.19
C GLU A 20 -11.35 1.35 -8.34
N ILE A 21 -10.33 1.42 -7.47
CA ILE A 21 -9.31 2.47 -7.56
C ILE A 21 -8.52 2.36 -8.86
N ARG A 22 -8.14 1.15 -9.30
CA ARG A 22 -7.45 0.95 -10.59
C ARG A 22 -8.30 1.40 -11.77
N GLN A 23 -9.61 1.21 -11.71
CA GLN A 23 -10.53 1.60 -12.79
C GLN A 23 -10.76 3.11 -12.83
N GLN A 24 -11.00 3.73 -11.67
CA GLN A 24 -11.38 5.14 -11.59
C GLN A 24 -10.16 6.08 -11.56
N LEU A 25 -9.04 5.63 -11.03
CA LEU A 25 -7.83 6.43 -10.80
C LEU A 25 -6.57 5.72 -11.33
N PRO A 26 -6.38 5.65 -12.67
CA PRO A 26 -5.26 4.94 -13.30
C PRO A 26 -3.88 5.55 -13.00
N ILE A 27 -3.83 6.71 -12.34
CA ILE A 27 -2.59 7.31 -11.82
C ILE A 27 -1.99 6.48 -10.68
N TYR A 28 -2.78 5.63 -10.01
CA TYR A 28 -2.33 4.78 -8.92
C TYR A 28 -1.84 3.42 -9.40
N ASN A 29 -0.68 3.03 -8.90
CA ASN A 29 -0.22 1.66 -8.91
C ASN A 29 -0.53 1.02 -7.55
N ILE A 30 -1.54 0.15 -7.50
CA ILE A 30 -2.00 -0.50 -6.25
C ILE A 30 -1.22 -1.79 -6.02
N VAL A 31 -0.47 -1.83 -4.91
CA VAL A 31 0.33 -2.99 -4.48
C VAL A 31 -0.31 -3.63 -3.25
N MET A 32 -0.56 -4.93 -3.33
CA MET A 32 -1.24 -5.74 -2.30
C MET A 32 -0.39 -6.96 -1.99
N PRO A 33 0.62 -6.86 -1.11
CA PRO A 33 1.47 -7.99 -0.76
C PRO A 33 0.74 -8.98 0.15
N ASP A 34 1.01 -10.27 -0.05
CA ASP A 34 0.39 -11.35 0.73
C ASP A 34 0.93 -11.46 2.15
N THR A 35 2.16 -10.98 2.39
CA THR A 35 2.86 -11.13 3.67
C THR A 35 3.39 -9.81 4.20
N MET A 36 3.61 -9.77 5.52
CA MET A 36 4.15 -8.56 6.14
C MET A 36 5.59 -8.26 5.75
N GLN A 37 6.37 -9.30 5.47
CA GLN A 37 7.74 -9.19 4.99
C GLN A 37 7.79 -8.48 3.63
N LEU A 38 6.90 -8.86 2.70
CA LEU A 38 6.78 -8.20 1.40
C LEU A 38 6.30 -6.76 1.55
N ALA A 39 5.30 -6.50 2.40
CA ALA A 39 4.82 -5.14 2.65
C ALA A 39 5.92 -4.20 3.17
N GLN A 40 6.79 -4.68 4.06
CA GLN A 40 7.91 -3.88 4.56
C GLN A 40 8.93 -3.53 3.47
N ALA A 41 9.17 -4.42 2.52
CA ALA A 41 10.02 -4.15 1.36
C ALA A 41 9.37 -3.10 0.45
N GLU A 42 8.06 -3.24 0.19
CA GLU A 42 7.30 -2.32 -0.67
C GLU A 42 7.14 -0.93 -0.05
N LEU A 43 7.05 -0.83 1.28
CA LEU A 43 6.87 0.42 2.04
C LEU A 43 7.99 1.43 1.80
N ALA A 44 9.22 0.95 1.58
CA ALA A 44 10.37 1.83 1.38
C ALA A 44 10.22 2.78 0.18
N THR A 45 9.44 2.36 -0.82
CA THR A 45 9.22 3.10 -2.06
C THR A 45 7.76 3.52 -2.26
N ALA A 46 6.89 3.27 -1.29
CA ALA A 46 5.48 3.65 -1.35
C ALA A 46 5.33 5.17 -1.23
N ASP A 47 4.50 5.76 -2.10
CA ASP A 47 4.09 7.17 -1.98
C ASP A 47 2.94 7.32 -0.99
N ALA A 48 2.13 6.26 -0.86
CA ALA A 48 0.94 6.20 -0.02
C ALA A 48 0.75 4.81 0.57
N VAL A 49 0.15 4.73 1.75
CA VAL A 49 -0.17 3.46 2.41
C VAL A 49 -1.62 3.47 2.90
N PHE A 50 -2.30 2.33 2.82
CA PHE A 50 -3.58 2.09 3.49
C PHE A 50 -3.44 0.88 4.41
N GLY A 51 -3.87 1.03 5.66
CA GLY A 51 -3.85 -0.02 6.68
C GLY A 51 -2.91 0.30 7.85
N TRP A 52 -2.62 -0.71 8.66
CA TRP A 52 -1.85 -0.52 9.88
C TRP A 52 -0.34 -0.49 9.60
N VAL A 53 0.31 0.62 9.93
CA VAL A 53 1.78 0.76 9.91
C VAL A 53 2.24 1.02 11.33
N THR A 54 3.01 0.09 11.89
CA THR A 54 3.57 0.26 13.23
C THR A 54 4.64 1.37 13.24
N PRO A 55 4.83 2.08 14.38
CA PRO A 55 5.79 3.19 14.45
C PRO A 55 7.23 2.82 14.08
N ASP A 56 7.65 1.58 14.34
CA ASP A 56 8.98 1.08 13.99
C ASP A 56 9.20 0.87 12.48
N LEU A 57 8.11 0.78 11.70
CA LEU A 57 8.17 0.67 10.25
C LEU A 57 8.21 2.04 9.55
N LEU A 58 7.72 3.11 10.19
CA LEU A 58 7.69 4.45 9.59
C LEU A 58 9.08 4.94 9.13
N PRO A 59 10.20 4.73 9.86
CA PRO A 59 11.52 5.12 9.38
C PRO A 59 11.93 4.48 8.05
N ARG A 60 11.32 3.37 7.66
CA ARG A 60 11.57 2.70 6.36
C ARG A 60 10.87 3.42 5.21
N ALA A 61 9.77 4.12 5.46
CA ALA A 61 8.93 4.73 4.44
C ALA A 61 9.57 6.02 3.88
N LYS A 62 10.51 5.89 2.92
CA LYS A 62 11.35 7.00 2.45
C LYS A 62 10.64 7.98 1.51
N LYS A 63 9.52 7.58 0.93
CA LYS A 63 8.76 8.38 -0.06
C LYS A 63 7.33 8.68 0.37
N LEU A 64 6.95 8.27 1.57
CA LEU A 64 5.57 8.33 2.05
C LEU A 64 5.11 9.78 2.17
N ARG A 65 4.02 10.11 1.48
CA ARG A 65 3.40 11.43 1.49
C ARG A 65 2.15 11.47 2.34
N TRP A 66 1.44 10.33 2.42
CA TRP A 66 0.22 10.18 3.20
C TRP A 66 -0.02 8.72 3.58
N ILE A 67 -0.79 8.53 4.65
CA ILE A 67 -1.21 7.25 5.23
C ILE A 67 -2.68 7.32 5.63
#